data_AF-A0AA51DSI4-F1
#
_entry.id   AF-A0AA51DSI4-F1
#
_cell.length_a   1.000
_cell.length_b   1.000
_cell.length_c   1.000
_cell.angle_alpha   90.00
_cell.angle_beta   90.00
_cell.angle_gamma   90.00
#
_symmetry.space_group_name_H-M   'P 1'
#
loop_
_entity.id
_entity.type
_entity.pdbx_description
1 polymer ?
#
loop_
_entity_poly.entity_id
_entity_poly.type
_entity_poly.pdbx_seq_one_letter_code
_entity_poly.pdbx_strand_id
1 'polypeptide(L)'
;MGKYSLENYEIYKTKKIRPVLLSTPQDNYGRGQINYITCSWAELEPHRGCYRFAALLEEVLVTFNPVLILKPDYPDWVKDYQEECFTRFIRRAGSYFEKNNSSLIGTVITTINNKIVEWDAYLEGFRNFTLFADLHNYELISFLKNRKQEFGIRISCSEDNWIKCCEDLAGQFLQNHWERKPVLLHVLDETLGQETQRQALQWHAGFSNKKLNLGFHIALRRLTYTEKVSSGGVLPARFWFVNTGSSPCYSDLKIKLKLIREDEIHLINVSSAPSDWPVGDIIQNEIIQLPSLEEGNYSLSVGIFHKNDLPVSMGIDGKQNDGFYKMGDIRIDYVNRDNLKNVWENYYPEGYYPLEDPKRPEVQ
;
A
#
# COMPACT_ATOMS: atom_id res chain seq x y z
N MET A 1 -37.65 18.72 8.73
CA MET A 1 -36.81 17.83 9.57
C MET A 1 -37.74 16.98 10.44
N GLY A 2 -37.60 15.66 10.40
CA GLY A 2 -38.50 14.74 11.09
C GLY A 2 -38.19 14.63 12.58
N LYS A 3 -39.22 14.42 13.41
CA LYS A 3 -39.15 14.25 14.88
C LYS A 3 -38.20 13.14 15.34
N TYR A 4 -37.83 12.22 14.45
CA TYR A 4 -36.98 11.05 14.68
C TYR A 4 -35.60 11.16 14.02
N SER A 5 -35.17 12.36 13.60
CA SER A 5 -33.81 12.54 13.08
C SER A 5 -32.79 12.26 14.21
N LEU A 6 -31.82 11.39 13.94
CA LEU A 6 -30.70 11.09 14.85
C LEU A 6 -29.92 12.35 15.26
N GLU A 7 -30.02 13.42 14.46
CA GLU A 7 -29.46 14.75 14.75
C GLU A 7 -29.96 15.35 16.07
N ASN A 8 -31.18 15.01 16.51
CA ASN A 8 -31.74 15.46 17.78
C ASN A 8 -31.17 14.72 19.01
N TYR A 9 -30.42 13.64 18.79
CA TYR A 9 -29.83 12.78 19.81
C TYR A 9 -28.29 12.84 19.79
N GLU A 10 -27.69 13.78 19.05
CA GLU A 10 -26.24 13.95 19.03
C GLU A 10 -25.76 14.60 20.34
N ILE A 11 -25.02 13.84 21.16
CA ILE A 11 -24.38 14.33 22.39
C ILE A 11 -23.35 15.41 22.06
N TYR A 12 -22.68 15.27 20.92
CA TYR A 12 -21.69 16.21 20.41
C TYR A 12 -22.05 16.62 19.00
N LYS A 13 -21.99 17.92 18.70
CA LYS A 13 -22.14 18.39 17.32
C LYS A 13 -21.00 17.86 16.46
N THR A 14 -21.36 17.14 15.40
CA THR A 14 -20.39 16.58 14.45
C THR A 14 -20.53 17.22 13.07
N LYS A 15 -19.41 17.37 12.37
CA LYS A 15 -19.35 17.64 10.93
C LYS A 15 -19.21 16.32 10.19
N LYS A 16 -20.01 16.16 9.13
CA LYS A 16 -20.03 14.98 8.25
C LYS A 16 -19.69 15.45 6.84
N ILE A 17 -18.45 15.24 6.43
CA ILE A 17 -17.94 15.63 5.12
C ILE A 17 -17.99 14.43 4.18
N ARG A 18 -18.49 14.65 2.96
CA ARG A 18 -18.55 13.65 1.88
C ARG A 18 -17.90 14.24 0.64
N PRO A 19 -16.58 14.05 0.45
CA PRO A 19 -15.87 14.54 -0.73
C PRO A 19 -16.44 13.96 -2.03
N VAL A 20 -16.31 14.70 -3.12
CA VAL A 20 -16.68 14.21 -4.45
C VAL A 20 -15.63 13.20 -4.91
N LEU A 21 -16.07 11.98 -5.24
CA LEU A 21 -15.20 10.93 -5.76
C LEU A 21 -14.84 11.22 -7.21
N LEU A 22 -13.58 11.01 -7.56
CA LEU A 22 -13.12 11.04 -8.95
C LEU A 22 -13.41 9.68 -9.62
N SER A 23 -13.74 9.72 -10.91
CA SER A 23 -13.97 8.52 -11.71
C SER A 23 -12.67 7.87 -12.21
N THR A 24 -11.61 8.67 -12.34
CA THR A 24 -10.31 8.22 -12.87
C THR A 24 -9.31 8.00 -11.75
N PRO A 25 -8.65 6.84 -11.72
CA PRO A 25 -7.61 6.60 -10.73
C PRO A 25 -6.42 7.52 -10.91
N GLN A 26 -5.90 8.01 -9.80
CA GLN A 26 -4.72 8.87 -9.77
C GLN A 26 -3.46 8.00 -9.88
N ASP A 27 -2.45 8.51 -10.58
CA ASP A 27 -1.12 7.92 -10.61
C ASP A 27 -0.46 8.12 -9.25
N ASN A 28 -0.05 7.01 -8.63
CA ASN A 28 0.62 6.96 -7.35
C ASN A 28 1.77 5.95 -7.42
N TYR A 29 2.83 6.19 -6.64
CA TYR A 29 3.86 5.18 -6.43
C TYR A 29 3.25 3.92 -5.79
N GLY A 30 3.72 2.74 -6.18
CA GLY A 30 3.24 1.47 -5.63
C GLY A 30 1.97 0.91 -6.30
N ARG A 31 1.63 1.36 -7.52
CA ARG A 31 0.54 0.78 -8.33
C ARG A 31 0.78 0.89 -9.83
N GLY A 32 0.13 0.01 -10.60
CA GLY A 32 0.02 0.15 -12.05
C GLY A 32 1.29 -0.29 -12.77
N GLN A 33 1.81 0.57 -13.66
CA GLN A 33 2.98 0.19 -14.46
C GLN A 33 4.25 0.14 -13.62
N ILE A 34 5.05 -0.90 -13.82
CA ILE A 34 6.41 -1.05 -13.30
C ILE A 34 7.43 -0.87 -14.42
N ASN A 35 8.67 -0.58 -14.03
CA ASN A 35 9.81 -0.60 -14.92
C ASN A 35 10.82 -1.61 -14.40
N TYR A 36 11.19 -2.56 -15.25
CA TYR A 36 12.25 -3.51 -14.91
C TYR A 36 13.60 -2.84 -15.04
N ILE A 37 14.40 -2.93 -13.98
CA ILE A 37 15.82 -2.62 -14.03
C ILE A 37 16.54 -3.96 -14.04
N THR A 38 17.10 -4.30 -15.19
CA THR A 38 17.71 -5.61 -15.42
C THR A 38 19.20 -5.45 -15.55
N CYS A 39 19.95 -6.07 -14.65
CA CYS A 39 21.40 -5.92 -14.60
C CYS A 39 22.09 -7.28 -14.62
N SER A 40 23.20 -7.34 -15.34
CA SER A 40 24.09 -8.49 -15.38
C SER A 40 24.92 -8.61 -14.11
N TRP A 41 25.12 -9.84 -13.62
CA TRP A 41 26.09 -10.09 -12.57
C TRP A 41 27.52 -9.80 -13.06
N ALA A 42 27.87 -10.19 -14.28
CA ALA A 42 29.15 -9.89 -14.91
C ALA A 42 29.45 -8.38 -14.98
N GLU A 43 28.45 -7.56 -15.29
CA GLU A 43 28.60 -6.10 -15.36
C GLU A 43 28.73 -5.44 -13.99
N LEU A 44 28.00 -5.98 -13.00
CA LEU A 44 27.97 -5.44 -11.64
C LEU A 44 29.16 -5.91 -10.80
N GLU A 45 29.78 -7.04 -11.13
CA GLU A 45 31.00 -7.56 -10.49
C GLU A 45 32.03 -8.01 -11.55
N PRO A 46 32.61 -7.07 -12.33
CA PRO A 46 33.54 -7.41 -13.40
C PRO A 46 34.86 -8.02 -12.90
N HIS A 47 35.22 -7.76 -11.65
CA HIS A 47 36.32 -8.41 -10.95
C HIS A 47 35.82 -8.83 -9.57
N ARG A 48 36.34 -9.95 -9.05
CA ARG A 48 35.94 -10.49 -7.74
C ARG A 48 35.98 -9.41 -6.65
N GLY A 49 34.84 -9.18 -6.01
CA GLY A 49 34.68 -8.21 -4.92
C GLY A 49 34.60 -6.74 -5.37
N CYS A 50 34.72 -6.44 -6.66
CA CYS A 50 34.63 -5.09 -7.20
C CYS A 50 33.21 -4.83 -7.70
N TYR A 51 32.34 -4.36 -6.79
CA TYR A 51 30.92 -4.15 -7.08
C TYR A 51 30.61 -2.75 -7.62
N ARG A 52 29.77 -2.66 -8.66
CA ARG A 52 29.34 -1.41 -9.32
C ARG A 52 27.88 -1.05 -9.03
N PHE A 53 27.46 -1.05 -7.76
CA PHE A 53 26.05 -0.80 -7.39
C PHE A 53 25.63 0.68 -7.38
N ALA A 54 26.57 1.64 -7.41
CA ALA A 54 26.24 3.06 -7.29
C ALA A 54 25.37 3.57 -8.46
N ALA A 55 25.80 3.30 -9.70
CA ALA A 55 25.04 3.68 -10.90
C ALA A 55 23.66 3.01 -10.94
N LEU A 56 23.58 1.76 -10.49
CA LEU A 56 22.33 1.03 -10.40
C LEU A 56 21.36 1.64 -9.36
N LEU A 57 21.89 2.08 -8.22
CA LEU A 57 21.07 2.77 -7.22
C LEU A 57 20.53 4.10 -7.74
N GLU A 58 21.35 4.87 -8.48
CA GLU A 58 20.91 6.11 -9.13
C GLU A 58 19.76 5.84 -10.11
N GLU A 59 19.86 4.78 -10.93
CA GLU A 59 18.80 4.37 -11.85
C GLU A 59 17.52 3.98 -11.10
N VAL A 60 17.62 3.24 -9.99
CA VAL A 60 16.48 2.88 -9.13
C VAL A 60 15.79 4.12 -8.56
N LEU A 61 16.54 5.13 -8.14
CA LEU A 61 15.98 6.34 -7.52
C LEU A 61 15.19 7.23 -8.50
N VAL A 62 15.57 7.24 -9.78
CA VAL A 62 14.88 8.03 -10.82
C VAL A 62 13.76 7.27 -11.53
N THR A 63 13.71 5.95 -11.37
CA THR A 63 12.75 5.09 -12.04
C THR A 63 11.45 5.00 -11.26
N PHE A 64 10.31 5.16 -11.95
CA PHE A 64 9.00 4.97 -11.34
C PHE A 64 8.68 3.49 -11.19
N ASN A 65 8.26 3.07 -9.99
CA ASN A 65 7.95 1.68 -9.64
C ASN A 65 9.03 0.66 -10.13
N PRO A 66 10.27 0.76 -9.67
CA PRO A 66 11.36 -0.08 -10.15
C PRO A 66 11.25 -1.50 -9.57
N VAL A 67 11.37 -2.50 -10.44
CA VAL A 67 11.50 -3.91 -10.08
C VAL A 67 12.85 -4.43 -10.57
N LEU A 68 13.67 -4.91 -9.65
CA LEU A 68 15.02 -5.39 -9.97
C LEU A 68 15.00 -6.82 -10.52
N ILE A 69 15.84 -7.07 -11.52
CA ILE A 69 16.18 -8.40 -12.01
C ILE A 69 17.71 -8.52 -12.10
N LEU A 70 18.28 -9.44 -11.31
CA LEU A 70 19.71 -9.74 -11.33
C LEU A 70 19.96 -10.94 -12.26
N LYS A 71 20.37 -10.69 -13.49
CA LYS A 71 20.70 -11.75 -14.43
C LYS A 71 21.86 -12.60 -13.89
N PRO A 72 21.72 -13.93 -13.85
CA PRO A 72 22.74 -14.84 -13.33
C PRO A 72 23.82 -15.16 -14.40
N ASP A 73 24.28 -14.17 -15.14
CA ASP A 73 25.32 -14.34 -16.16
C ASP A 73 26.72 -14.23 -15.55
N TYR A 74 27.61 -15.11 -15.99
CA TYR A 74 28.89 -15.31 -15.32
C TYR A 74 29.91 -14.20 -15.64
N PRO A 75 30.51 -13.57 -14.62
CA PRO A 75 31.73 -12.80 -14.82
C PRO A 75 32.89 -13.70 -15.27
N ASP A 76 33.80 -13.18 -16.09
CA ASP A 76 34.96 -13.91 -16.63
C ASP A 76 35.89 -14.50 -15.54
N TRP A 77 35.89 -13.90 -14.35
CA TRP A 77 36.72 -14.36 -13.24
C TRP A 77 36.15 -15.60 -12.53
N VAL A 78 34.88 -15.95 -12.76
CA VAL A 78 34.22 -17.11 -12.14
C VAL A 78 34.53 -18.35 -12.97
N LYS A 79 35.38 -19.22 -12.43
CA LYS A 79 35.75 -20.50 -13.08
C LYS A 79 35.11 -21.72 -12.41
N ASP A 80 35.04 -21.69 -11.08
CA ASP A 80 34.46 -22.74 -10.23
C ASP A 80 33.55 -22.12 -9.17
N TYR A 81 32.71 -22.93 -8.51
CA TYR A 81 31.82 -22.51 -7.42
C TYR A 81 30.87 -21.36 -7.81
N GLN A 82 30.30 -21.45 -9.01
CA GLN A 82 29.43 -20.42 -9.59
C GLN A 82 28.28 -20.06 -8.65
N GLU A 83 27.59 -21.08 -8.11
CA GLU A 83 26.47 -20.89 -7.19
C GLU A 83 26.90 -20.12 -5.94
N GLU A 84 28.01 -20.53 -5.30
CA GLU A 84 28.50 -19.86 -4.09
C GLU A 84 28.86 -18.40 -4.38
N CYS A 85 29.54 -18.13 -5.49
CA CYS A 85 29.89 -16.77 -5.90
C CYS A 85 28.63 -15.93 -6.15
N PHE A 86 27.63 -16.46 -6.85
CA PHE A 86 26.38 -15.76 -7.13
C PHE A 86 25.57 -15.51 -5.86
N THR A 87 25.50 -16.47 -4.93
CA THR A 87 24.81 -16.26 -3.65
C THR A 87 25.47 -15.16 -2.80
N ARG A 88 26.80 -15.03 -2.84
CA ARG A 88 27.52 -13.92 -2.18
C ARG A 88 27.20 -12.59 -2.84
N PHE A 89 27.15 -12.57 -4.17
CA PHE A 89 26.75 -11.40 -4.94
C PHE A 89 25.32 -10.94 -4.60
N ILE A 90 24.33 -11.84 -4.60
CA ILE A 90 22.93 -11.54 -4.25
C ILE A 90 22.83 -10.90 -2.87
N ARG A 91 23.46 -11.51 -1.85
CA ARG A 91 23.48 -10.98 -0.48
C ARG A 91 24.09 -9.59 -0.42
N ARG A 92 25.18 -9.38 -1.16
CA ARG A 92 25.88 -8.09 -1.20
C ARG A 92 25.02 -7.02 -1.87
N ALA A 93 24.38 -7.34 -2.99
CA ALA A 93 23.47 -6.45 -3.69
C ALA A 93 22.30 -6.05 -2.79
N GLY A 94 21.59 -7.02 -2.21
CA GLY A 94 20.45 -6.76 -1.33
C GLY A 94 20.81 -5.92 -0.10
N SER A 95 21.92 -6.24 0.57
CA SER A 95 22.42 -5.44 1.69
C SER A 95 22.75 -3.99 1.29
N TYR A 96 23.26 -3.78 0.07
CA TYR A 96 23.54 -2.44 -0.45
C TYR A 96 22.25 -1.63 -0.65
N PHE A 97 21.20 -2.22 -1.22
CA PHE A 97 19.92 -1.55 -1.40
C PHE A 97 19.20 -1.26 -0.08
N GLU A 98 19.23 -2.20 0.86
CA GLU A 98 18.65 -2.02 2.19
C GLU A 98 19.29 -0.83 2.92
N LYS A 99 20.64 -0.76 2.91
CA LYS A 99 21.38 0.32 3.59
C LYS A 99 21.08 1.71 3.02
N ASN A 100 20.76 1.80 1.74
CA ASN A 100 20.52 3.07 1.05
C ASN A 100 19.02 3.42 0.92
N ASN A 101 18.12 2.71 1.61
CA ASN A 101 16.67 2.96 1.63
C ASN A 101 16.06 3.10 0.22
N SER A 102 16.41 2.20 -0.70
CA SER A 102 15.93 2.28 -2.08
C SER A 102 14.40 2.18 -2.18
N SER A 103 13.79 2.98 -3.06
CA SER A 103 12.37 2.92 -3.43
C SER A 103 12.08 1.75 -4.39
N LEU A 104 12.56 0.56 -4.07
CA LEU A 104 12.31 -0.63 -4.87
C LEU A 104 10.92 -1.18 -4.57
N ILE A 105 10.14 -1.52 -5.61
CA ILE A 105 8.89 -2.27 -5.43
C ILE A 105 9.19 -3.71 -4.99
N GLY A 106 10.25 -4.29 -5.56
CA GLY A 106 10.74 -5.61 -5.22
C GLY A 106 11.79 -6.12 -6.20
N THR A 107 12.19 -7.37 -6.03
CA THR A 107 13.14 -8.05 -6.92
C THR A 107 12.56 -9.38 -7.38
N VAL A 108 12.77 -9.73 -8.65
CA VAL A 108 12.42 -11.04 -9.18
C VAL A 108 13.51 -12.04 -8.81
N ILE A 109 13.13 -13.18 -8.24
CA ILE A 109 14.07 -14.25 -7.94
C ILE A 109 14.50 -14.89 -9.25
N THR A 110 15.79 -14.78 -9.55
CA THR A 110 16.44 -15.38 -10.72
C THR A 110 17.66 -16.15 -10.27
N THR A 111 17.84 -17.35 -10.81
CA THR A 111 18.80 -18.35 -10.33
C THR A 111 19.57 -18.95 -11.49
N ILE A 112 20.76 -19.47 -11.20
CA ILE A 112 21.58 -20.22 -12.14
C ILE A 112 20.98 -21.61 -12.34
N ASN A 113 20.79 -22.34 -11.23
CA ASN A 113 20.44 -23.78 -11.25
C ASN A 113 19.17 -24.10 -10.46
N ASN A 114 18.40 -23.07 -10.09
CA ASN A 114 17.20 -23.19 -9.29
C ASN A 114 17.41 -23.95 -7.97
N LYS A 115 18.46 -23.58 -7.21
CA LYS A 115 18.82 -24.26 -5.95
C LYS A 115 18.39 -23.50 -4.71
N ILE A 116 18.16 -24.26 -3.63
CA ILE A 116 17.82 -23.74 -2.29
C ILE A 116 18.80 -22.67 -1.81
N VAL A 117 20.11 -22.88 -2.01
CA VAL A 117 21.15 -21.94 -1.56
C VAL A 117 20.99 -20.56 -2.19
N GLU A 118 20.53 -20.49 -3.45
CA GLU A 118 20.28 -19.23 -4.16
C GLU A 118 19.01 -18.56 -3.65
N TRP A 119 17.95 -19.33 -3.42
CA TRP A 119 16.71 -18.81 -2.84
C TRP A 119 16.93 -18.25 -1.44
N ASP A 120 17.72 -18.94 -0.61
CA ASP A 120 18.11 -18.47 0.72
C ASP A 120 18.91 -17.16 0.63
N ALA A 121 19.79 -17.01 -0.36
CA ALA A 121 20.52 -15.77 -0.57
C ALA A 121 19.62 -14.56 -0.87
N TYR A 122 18.53 -14.76 -1.64
CA TYR A 122 17.53 -13.72 -1.86
C TYR A 122 16.74 -13.38 -0.60
N LEU A 123 16.29 -14.40 0.15
CA LEU A 123 15.56 -14.21 1.41
C LEU A 123 16.40 -13.43 2.43
N GLU A 124 17.70 -13.71 2.50
CA GLU A 124 18.63 -13.02 3.41
C GLU A 124 18.99 -11.62 2.91
N GLY A 125 19.36 -11.49 1.63
CA GLY A 125 19.83 -10.24 1.05
C GLY A 125 18.74 -9.18 0.89
N PHE A 126 17.52 -9.59 0.55
CA PHE A 126 16.41 -8.69 0.21
C PHE A 126 15.24 -8.80 1.18
N ARG A 127 15.50 -9.13 2.45
CA ARG A 127 14.49 -9.38 3.50
C ARG A 127 13.43 -8.29 3.69
N ASN A 128 13.75 -7.03 3.38
CA ASN A 128 12.82 -5.88 3.52
C ASN A 128 12.10 -5.52 2.21
N PHE A 129 12.36 -6.24 1.13
CA PHE A 129 11.75 -6.01 -0.18
C PHE A 129 10.81 -7.16 -0.53
N THR A 130 9.86 -6.88 -1.42
CA THR A 130 9.06 -7.97 -1.98
C THR A 130 9.92 -8.82 -2.92
N LEU A 131 10.01 -10.10 -2.63
CA LEU A 131 10.59 -11.10 -3.54
C LEU A 131 9.49 -11.65 -4.45
N PHE A 132 9.64 -11.49 -5.77
CA PHE A 132 8.71 -12.06 -6.74
C PHE A 132 9.19 -13.44 -7.20
N ALA A 133 8.39 -14.47 -6.92
CA ALA A 133 8.56 -15.81 -7.46
C ALA A 133 7.77 -15.95 -8.78
N ASP A 134 8.38 -16.55 -9.80
CA ASP A 134 7.68 -16.85 -11.05
C ASP A 134 6.64 -17.97 -10.84
N LEU A 135 5.43 -17.77 -11.34
CA LEU A 135 4.32 -18.73 -11.23
C LEU A 135 4.70 -20.12 -11.74
N HIS A 136 5.55 -20.20 -12.76
CA HIS A 136 5.95 -21.48 -13.36
C HIS A 136 7.10 -22.17 -12.60
N ASN A 137 7.66 -21.54 -11.56
CA ASN A 137 8.69 -22.14 -10.71
C ASN A 137 8.07 -22.81 -9.48
N TYR A 138 7.46 -23.99 -9.69
CA TYR A 138 6.76 -24.76 -8.66
C TYR A 138 7.67 -25.16 -7.49
N GLU A 139 8.96 -25.44 -7.76
CA GLU A 139 9.92 -25.84 -6.72
C GLU A 139 10.19 -24.67 -5.75
N LEU A 140 10.43 -23.48 -6.28
CA LEU A 140 10.61 -22.26 -5.48
C LEU A 140 9.33 -21.93 -4.68
N ILE A 141 8.16 -21.97 -5.33
CA ILE A 141 6.89 -21.68 -4.66
C ILE A 141 6.63 -22.67 -3.52
N SER A 142 6.84 -23.97 -3.77
CA SER A 142 6.72 -25.02 -2.74
C SER A 142 7.68 -24.77 -1.58
N PHE A 143 8.94 -24.45 -1.87
CA PHE A 143 9.94 -24.10 -0.87
C PHE A 143 9.52 -22.91 0.00
N LEU A 144 9.08 -21.81 -0.60
CA LEU A 144 8.64 -20.60 0.11
C LEU A 144 7.42 -20.88 1.00
N LYS A 145 6.42 -21.61 0.47
CA LYS A 145 5.22 -22.00 1.22
C LYS A 145 5.56 -22.91 2.40
N ASN A 146 6.42 -23.90 2.23
CA ASN A 146 6.82 -24.83 3.29
C ASN A 146 7.55 -24.11 4.43
N ARG A 147 8.29 -23.05 4.12
CA ARG A 147 8.95 -22.18 5.11
C ARG A 147 8.08 -21.04 5.62
N LYS A 148 6.80 -20.97 5.22
CA LYS A 148 5.85 -19.89 5.54
C LYS A 148 6.40 -18.50 5.23
N GLN A 149 7.23 -18.40 4.19
CA GLN A 149 7.75 -17.12 3.71
C GLN A 149 6.68 -16.45 2.85
N GLU A 150 6.49 -15.16 3.05
CA GLU A 150 5.64 -14.36 2.17
C GLU A 150 6.44 -13.89 0.95
N PHE A 151 5.82 -13.91 -0.23
CA PHE A 151 6.46 -13.53 -1.50
C PHE A 151 5.43 -12.91 -2.43
N GLY A 152 5.83 -12.06 -3.37
CA GLY A 152 4.97 -11.67 -4.50
C GLY A 152 4.97 -12.72 -5.59
N ILE A 153 3.94 -12.77 -6.42
CA ILE A 153 3.88 -13.68 -7.57
C ILE A 153 4.14 -12.87 -8.84
N ARG A 154 5.04 -13.36 -9.70
CA ARG A 154 5.17 -12.89 -11.09
C ARG A 154 4.45 -13.86 -12.00
N ILE A 155 3.51 -13.35 -12.79
CA ILE A 155 2.75 -14.14 -13.77
C ILE A 155 3.16 -13.67 -15.16
N SER A 156 3.79 -14.56 -15.94
CA SER A 156 4.11 -14.30 -17.34
C SER A 156 2.94 -14.75 -18.23
N CYS A 157 2.16 -13.80 -18.73
CA CYS A 157 0.89 -14.06 -19.40
C CYS A 157 0.78 -13.43 -20.81
N SER A 158 -0.11 -14.01 -21.61
CA SER A 158 -0.48 -13.65 -22.98
C SER A 158 -1.90 -14.15 -23.26
N GLU A 159 -2.49 -13.71 -24.37
CA GLU A 159 -3.78 -14.22 -24.86
C GLU A 159 -3.78 -15.73 -25.12
N ASP A 160 -2.62 -16.31 -25.43
CA ASP A 160 -2.51 -17.74 -25.76
C ASP A 160 -2.37 -18.62 -24.52
N ASN A 161 -1.95 -18.08 -23.37
CA ASN A 161 -1.62 -18.87 -22.18
C ASN A 161 -2.38 -18.50 -20.90
N TRP A 162 -3.29 -17.53 -20.92
CA TRP A 162 -4.00 -17.09 -19.71
C TRP A 162 -4.75 -18.23 -18.99
N ILE A 163 -5.29 -19.20 -19.74
CA ILE A 163 -5.95 -20.39 -19.17
C ILE A 163 -4.95 -21.21 -18.34
N LYS A 164 -3.76 -21.42 -18.89
CA LYS A 164 -2.69 -22.15 -18.22
C LYS A 164 -2.26 -21.44 -16.95
N CYS A 165 -2.16 -20.11 -16.97
CA CYS A 165 -1.89 -19.33 -15.75
C CYS A 165 -2.98 -19.54 -14.67
N CYS A 166 -4.26 -19.59 -15.05
CA CYS A 166 -5.35 -19.90 -14.12
C CYS A 166 -5.21 -21.31 -13.51
N GLU A 167 -4.90 -22.31 -14.34
CA GLU A 167 -4.65 -23.68 -13.87
C GLU A 167 -3.47 -23.74 -12.91
N ASP A 168 -2.39 -23.02 -13.19
CA ASP A 168 -1.18 -23.01 -12.37
C ASP A 168 -1.40 -22.30 -11.02
N LEU A 169 -2.13 -21.19 -11.01
CA LEU A 169 -2.58 -20.55 -9.77
C LEU A 169 -3.46 -21.48 -8.94
N ALA A 170 -4.37 -22.21 -9.60
CA ALA A 170 -5.29 -23.11 -8.93
C ALA A 170 -4.57 -24.33 -8.35
N GLY A 171 -3.74 -25.00 -9.15
CA GLY A 171 -2.98 -26.18 -8.76
C GLY A 171 -1.97 -25.92 -7.64
N GLN A 172 -1.51 -24.66 -7.50
CA GLN A 172 -0.60 -24.24 -6.44
C GLN A 172 -1.31 -23.57 -5.24
N PHE A 173 -2.64 -23.47 -5.24
CA PHE A 173 -3.45 -22.83 -4.20
C PHE A 173 -3.05 -21.36 -3.95
N LEU A 174 -2.91 -20.57 -5.02
CA LEU A 174 -2.46 -19.17 -4.98
C LEU A 174 -3.59 -18.16 -5.26
N GLN A 175 -4.85 -18.60 -5.30
CA GLN A 175 -6.00 -17.76 -5.72
C GLN A 175 -6.21 -16.53 -4.83
N ASN A 176 -5.92 -16.65 -3.52
CA ASN A 176 -6.09 -15.57 -2.54
C ASN A 176 -4.75 -14.96 -2.09
N HIS A 177 -3.65 -15.32 -2.76
CA HIS A 177 -2.31 -14.87 -2.37
C HIS A 177 -2.14 -13.35 -2.46
N TRP A 178 -2.87 -12.74 -3.40
CA TRP A 178 -2.92 -11.30 -3.63
C TRP A 178 -3.38 -10.50 -2.39
N GLU A 179 -4.10 -11.11 -1.45
CA GLU A 179 -4.56 -10.42 -0.24
C GLU A 179 -3.38 -9.95 0.64
N ARG A 180 -2.24 -10.66 0.57
CA ARG A 180 -1.07 -10.41 1.44
C ARG A 180 0.11 -9.83 0.69
N LYS A 181 0.34 -10.28 -0.55
CA LYS A 181 1.50 -9.88 -1.35
C LYS A 181 1.13 -9.60 -2.79
N PRO A 182 1.85 -8.70 -3.47
CA PRO A 182 1.48 -8.26 -4.80
C PRO A 182 1.59 -9.36 -5.85
N VAL A 183 0.67 -9.29 -6.81
CA VAL A 183 0.76 -9.98 -8.09
C VAL A 183 1.30 -9.00 -9.15
N LEU A 184 2.42 -9.38 -9.76
CA LEU A 184 3.09 -8.67 -10.83
C LEU A 184 2.82 -9.38 -12.16
N LEU A 185 2.16 -8.70 -13.08
CA LEU A 185 1.94 -9.19 -14.42
C LEU A 185 3.11 -8.85 -15.34
N HIS A 186 3.59 -9.87 -16.02
CA HIS A 186 4.53 -9.75 -17.12
C HIS A 186 3.81 -10.15 -18.41
N VAL A 187 3.20 -9.16 -19.06
CA VAL A 187 2.51 -9.35 -20.33
C VAL A 187 3.56 -9.56 -21.43
N LEU A 188 3.50 -10.72 -22.07
CA LEU A 188 4.40 -11.15 -23.14
C LEU A 188 3.99 -10.55 -24.50
N ASP A 189 2.70 -10.32 -24.70
CA ASP A 189 2.18 -9.75 -25.95
C ASP A 189 2.63 -8.31 -26.16
N GLU A 190 2.80 -7.92 -27.43
CA GLU A 190 3.07 -6.53 -27.79
C GLU A 190 1.89 -5.64 -27.38
N THR A 191 0.69 -6.07 -27.72
CA THR A 191 -0.59 -5.44 -27.41
C THR A 191 -1.35 -6.23 -26.35
N LEU A 192 -1.98 -5.54 -25.40
CA LEU A 192 -2.81 -6.18 -24.41
C LEU A 192 -4.09 -6.73 -25.06
N GLY A 193 -4.29 -8.05 -24.99
CA GLY A 193 -5.55 -8.64 -25.42
C GLY A 193 -6.63 -8.64 -24.33
N GLN A 194 -7.82 -9.05 -24.74
CA GLN A 194 -9.05 -8.90 -23.96
C GLN A 194 -9.08 -9.85 -22.75
N GLU A 195 -8.67 -11.11 -22.93
CA GLU A 195 -8.73 -12.09 -21.85
C GLU A 195 -7.65 -11.83 -20.81
N THR A 196 -6.44 -11.46 -21.23
CA THR A 196 -5.36 -11.05 -20.34
C THR A 196 -5.77 -9.84 -19.49
N GLN A 197 -6.43 -8.85 -20.10
CA GLN A 197 -6.96 -7.70 -19.36
C GLN A 197 -8.01 -8.11 -18.32
N ARG A 198 -8.95 -8.99 -18.70
CA ARG A 198 -9.98 -9.50 -17.79
C ARG A 198 -9.35 -10.28 -16.64
N GLN A 199 -8.40 -11.17 -16.93
CA GLN A 199 -7.70 -11.98 -15.95
C GLN A 199 -6.83 -11.15 -15.01
N ALA A 200 -6.21 -10.08 -15.49
CA ALA A 200 -5.45 -9.16 -14.65
C ALA A 200 -6.27 -8.64 -13.45
N LEU A 201 -7.55 -8.34 -13.68
CA LEU A 201 -8.45 -7.90 -12.62
C LEU A 201 -8.87 -9.06 -11.71
N GLN A 202 -9.13 -10.24 -12.26
CA GLN A 202 -9.53 -11.44 -11.47
C GLN A 202 -8.39 -11.97 -10.60
N TRP A 203 -7.15 -11.85 -11.04
CA TRP A 203 -5.96 -12.19 -10.27
C TRP A 203 -5.54 -11.08 -9.30
N HIS A 204 -6.32 -9.98 -9.22
CA HIS A 204 -6.04 -8.82 -8.37
C HIS A 204 -4.63 -8.27 -8.57
N ALA A 205 -4.19 -8.19 -9.83
CA ALA A 205 -2.87 -7.69 -10.15
C ALA A 205 -2.69 -6.27 -9.63
N GLY A 206 -1.58 -6.04 -8.93
CA GLY A 206 -1.17 -4.73 -8.45
C GLY A 206 -0.28 -3.98 -9.44
N PHE A 207 0.45 -4.75 -10.24
CA PHE A 207 1.52 -4.27 -11.10
C PHE A 207 1.50 -4.91 -12.49
N SER A 208 1.99 -4.19 -13.51
CA SER A 208 2.23 -4.72 -14.84
C SER A 208 3.42 -4.06 -15.52
N ASN A 209 4.15 -4.78 -16.37
CA ASN A 209 5.14 -4.21 -17.29
C ASN A 209 4.52 -3.32 -18.39
N LYS A 210 3.21 -3.43 -18.63
CA LYS A 210 2.46 -2.58 -19.56
C LYS A 210 1.64 -1.55 -18.80
N LYS A 211 1.25 -0.47 -19.48
CA LYS A 211 0.41 0.58 -18.90
C LYS A 211 -1.02 0.08 -18.70
N LEU A 212 -1.32 -0.42 -17.50
CA LEU A 212 -2.64 -0.87 -17.08
C LEU A 212 -3.08 -0.11 -15.83
N ASN A 213 -4.38 0.14 -15.73
CA ASN A 213 -4.98 0.74 -14.54
C ASN A 213 -5.17 -0.31 -13.45
N LEU A 214 -4.05 -0.72 -12.83
CA LEU A 214 -3.98 -1.73 -11.78
C LEU A 214 -3.51 -1.12 -10.46
N GLY A 215 -3.58 -1.93 -9.40
CA GLY A 215 -3.20 -1.57 -8.05
C GLY A 215 -4.29 -0.84 -7.29
N PHE A 216 -3.90 -0.25 -6.15
CA PHE A 216 -4.84 0.40 -5.25
C PHE A 216 -5.39 1.73 -5.80
N HIS A 217 -6.62 2.04 -5.44
CA HIS A 217 -7.23 3.34 -5.69
C HIS A 217 -8.03 3.77 -4.46
N ILE A 218 -7.36 4.48 -3.55
CA ILE A 218 -7.93 4.89 -2.28
C ILE A 218 -8.65 6.24 -2.42
N ALA A 219 -9.86 6.32 -1.92
CA ALA A 219 -10.63 7.55 -1.81
C ALA A 219 -11.28 7.68 -0.43
N LEU A 220 -11.43 8.91 0.07
CA LEU A 220 -12.16 9.19 1.31
C LEU A 220 -13.64 9.40 0.96
N ARG A 221 -14.49 8.42 1.27
CA ARG A 221 -15.94 8.53 1.06
C ARG A 221 -16.58 9.46 2.07
N ARG A 222 -16.09 9.43 3.31
CA ARG A 222 -16.65 10.22 4.39
C ARG A 222 -15.64 10.48 5.50
N LEU A 223 -15.70 11.69 6.06
CA LEU A 223 -15.05 12.05 7.30
C LEU A 223 -16.09 12.60 8.27
N THR A 224 -16.11 12.06 9.50
CA THR A 224 -16.93 12.59 10.58
C THR A 224 -16.04 13.03 11.73
N TYR A 225 -16.20 14.27 12.22
CA TYR A 225 -15.39 14.79 13.34
C TYR A 225 -16.19 15.79 14.18
N THR A 226 -15.75 16.06 15.41
CA THR A 226 -16.43 17.02 16.30
C THR A 226 -16.18 18.46 15.87
N GLU A 227 -17.20 19.31 15.96
CA GLU A 227 -17.08 20.72 15.56
C GLU A 227 -16.17 21.55 16.48
N LYS A 228 -16.10 21.16 17.75
CA LYS A 228 -15.37 21.87 18.80
C LYS A 228 -14.52 20.91 19.61
N VAL A 229 -13.29 21.33 19.90
CA VAL A 229 -12.30 20.56 20.68
C VAL A 229 -11.51 21.48 21.60
N SER A 230 -10.93 20.89 22.64
CA SER A 230 -10.06 21.61 23.58
C SER A 230 -8.64 21.73 23.02
N SER A 231 -8.01 22.89 23.23
CA SER A 231 -6.56 23.04 23.08
C SER A 231 -5.80 22.02 23.94
N GLY A 232 -4.79 21.35 23.37
CA GLY A 232 -4.06 20.26 24.05
C GLY A 232 -4.91 19.01 24.34
N GLY A 233 -6.16 18.99 23.86
CA GLY A 233 -7.10 17.89 24.05
C GLY A 233 -7.03 16.87 22.91
N VAL A 234 -8.18 16.29 22.58
CA VAL A 234 -8.28 15.29 21.51
C VAL A 234 -9.34 15.66 20.48
N LEU A 235 -9.10 15.22 19.24
CA LEU A 235 -10.04 15.26 18.13
C LEU A 235 -10.50 13.83 17.79
N PRO A 236 -11.72 13.45 18.18
CA PRO A 236 -12.35 12.24 17.67
C PRO A 236 -12.67 12.43 16.19
N ALA A 237 -12.09 11.58 15.35
CA ALA A 237 -12.33 11.57 13.91
C ALA A 237 -12.61 10.15 13.42
N ARG A 238 -13.64 10.00 12.59
CA ARG A 238 -13.97 8.75 11.90
C ARG A 238 -13.76 8.92 10.42
N PHE A 239 -12.82 8.18 9.88
CA PHE A 239 -12.56 8.09 8.45
C PHE A 239 -13.27 6.88 7.87
N TRP A 240 -13.87 7.08 6.71
CA TRP A 240 -14.38 6.01 5.87
C TRP A 240 -13.72 6.14 4.51
N PHE A 241 -12.66 5.37 4.32
CA PHE A 241 -11.98 5.22 3.04
C PHE A 241 -12.59 4.05 2.25
N VAL A 242 -12.35 4.06 0.95
CA VAL A 242 -12.60 2.91 0.08
C VAL A 242 -11.41 2.74 -0.84
N ASN A 243 -10.98 1.50 -1.04
CA ASN A 243 -10.06 1.14 -2.11
C ASN A 243 -10.87 0.48 -3.23
N THR A 244 -11.07 1.17 -4.34
CA THR A 244 -11.78 0.66 -5.53
C THR A 244 -10.82 0.12 -6.59
N GLY A 245 -9.54 -0.03 -6.24
CA GLY A 245 -8.51 -0.59 -7.11
C GLY A 245 -8.63 -2.09 -7.31
N SER A 246 -7.77 -2.65 -8.16
CA SER A 246 -7.73 -4.10 -8.42
C SER A 246 -7.06 -4.89 -7.29
N SER A 247 -6.24 -4.24 -6.46
CA SER A 247 -5.49 -4.87 -5.37
C SER A 247 -5.45 -4.01 -4.10
N PRO A 248 -5.06 -4.59 -2.95
CA PRO A 248 -4.66 -3.85 -1.76
C PRO A 248 -3.52 -2.86 -2.05
N CYS A 249 -3.36 -1.86 -1.20
CA CYS A 249 -2.09 -1.13 -1.14
C CYS A 249 -1.13 -1.90 -0.24
N TYR A 250 -0.03 -2.39 -0.81
CA TYR A 250 1.01 -3.14 -0.10
C TYR A 250 2.09 -2.23 0.52
N SER A 251 1.92 -0.91 0.41
CA SER A 251 2.82 0.07 1.02
C SER A 251 2.27 0.55 2.34
N ASP A 252 3.15 0.77 3.30
CA ASP A 252 2.77 1.38 4.57
C ASP A 252 2.41 2.86 4.35
N LEU A 253 1.14 3.20 4.56
CA LEU A 253 0.62 4.56 4.45
C LEU A 253 0.35 5.17 5.82
N LYS A 254 0.57 6.46 5.93
CA LYS A 254 0.26 7.29 7.10
C LYS A 254 -0.86 8.27 6.74
N ILE A 255 -1.75 8.50 7.69
CA ILE A 255 -2.74 9.58 7.58
C ILE A 255 -2.20 10.78 8.36
N LYS A 256 -2.27 11.96 7.74
CA LYS A 256 -1.90 13.23 8.38
C LYS A 256 -3.06 14.20 8.35
N LEU A 257 -3.20 14.96 9.42
CA LEU A 257 -4.05 16.14 9.49
C LEU A 257 -3.20 17.40 9.37
N LYS A 258 -3.77 18.42 8.74
CA LYS A 258 -3.23 19.76 8.69
C LYS A 258 -4.28 20.73 9.22
N LEU A 259 -3.93 21.46 10.27
CA LEU A 259 -4.73 22.54 10.83
C LEU A 259 -4.09 23.87 10.46
N ILE A 260 -4.88 24.79 9.93
CA ILE A 260 -4.41 26.12 9.52
C ILE A 260 -5.27 27.20 10.17
N ARG A 261 -4.65 28.15 10.86
CA ARG A 261 -5.27 29.39 11.33
C ARG A 261 -4.37 30.55 10.92
N GLU A 262 -4.86 31.41 10.03
CA GLU A 262 -4.04 32.51 9.47
C GLU A 262 -2.73 31.95 8.89
N ASP A 263 -1.58 32.34 9.46
CA ASP A 263 -0.25 31.87 9.05
C ASP A 263 0.27 30.66 9.85
N GLU A 264 -0.47 30.20 10.87
CA GLU A 264 -0.09 29.07 11.72
C GLU A 264 -0.50 27.74 11.07
N ILE A 265 0.47 26.84 10.90
CA ILE A 265 0.27 25.51 10.33
C ILE A 265 0.71 24.45 11.33
N HIS A 266 -0.20 23.53 11.65
CA HIS A 266 0.08 22.39 12.50
C HIS A 266 -0.18 21.08 11.75
N LEU A 267 0.87 20.27 11.63
CA LEU A 267 0.79 18.92 11.05
C LEU A 267 0.72 17.88 12.17
N ILE A 268 -0.28 17.01 12.09
CA ILE A 268 -0.56 16.00 13.11
C ILE A 268 -0.60 14.63 12.43
N ASN A 269 0.26 13.71 12.87
CA ASN A 269 0.21 12.32 12.43
C ASN A 269 -0.91 11.59 13.17
N VAL A 270 -1.72 10.83 12.44
CA VAL A 270 -2.70 9.92 13.03
C VAL A 270 -1.98 8.64 13.44
N SER A 271 -2.03 8.30 14.73
CA SER A 271 -1.21 7.26 15.33
C SER A 271 -1.55 5.84 14.85
N SER A 272 -2.82 5.56 14.57
CA SER A 272 -3.30 4.24 14.12
C SER A 272 -3.86 4.28 12.70
N ALA A 273 -3.06 4.74 11.73
CA ALA A 273 -3.40 4.49 10.33
C ALA A 273 -3.56 2.96 10.08
N PRO A 274 -4.48 2.52 9.21
CA PRO A 274 -4.65 1.11 8.88
C PRO A 274 -3.31 0.48 8.48
N SER A 275 -2.96 -0.66 9.09
CA SER A 275 -1.79 -1.46 8.71
C SER A 275 -1.94 -2.02 7.31
N ASP A 276 -3.17 -2.35 6.94
CA ASP A 276 -3.54 -2.92 5.66
C ASP A 276 -4.60 -2.04 4.99
N TRP A 277 -4.45 -1.84 3.69
CA TRP A 277 -5.40 -1.10 2.87
C TRP A 277 -6.05 -2.06 1.86
N PRO A 278 -6.95 -2.94 2.32
CA PRO A 278 -7.59 -3.95 1.49
C PRO A 278 -8.46 -3.31 0.41
N VAL A 279 -8.89 -4.11 -0.58
CA VAL A 279 -9.94 -3.69 -1.52
C VAL A 279 -11.27 -3.58 -0.78
N GLY A 280 -12.06 -2.55 -1.09
CA GLY A 280 -13.36 -2.29 -0.45
C GLY A 280 -13.32 -1.20 0.62
N ASP A 281 -14.30 -1.22 1.51
CA ASP A 281 -14.50 -0.19 2.54
C ASP A 281 -13.53 -0.37 3.73
N ILE A 282 -12.93 0.73 4.17
CA ILE A 282 -11.98 0.79 5.28
C ILE A 282 -12.46 1.87 6.26
N ILE A 283 -12.90 1.46 7.44
CA ILE A 283 -13.42 2.36 8.48
C ILE A 283 -12.37 2.46 9.59
N GLN A 284 -11.95 3.68 9.89
CA GLN A 284 -10.98 3.97 10.94
C GLN A 284 -11.55 4.99 11.93
N ASN A 285 -11.63 4.62 13.21
CA ASN A 285 -12.04 5.50 14.30
C ASN A 285 -10.81 5.91 15.10
N GLU A 286 -10.58 7.22 15.24
CA GLU A 286 -9.37 7.77 15.82
C GLU A 286 -9.69 8.74 16.95
N ILE A 287 -8.81 8.75 17.95
CA ILE A 287 -8.74 9.79 18.99
C ILE A 287 -7.40 10.49 18.80
N ILE A 288 -7.41 11.60 18.07
CA ILE A 288 -6.20 12.28 17.62
C ILE A 288 -5.77 13.28 18.69
N GLN A 289 -4.58 13.11 19.25
CA GLN A 289 -4.04 14.05 20.22
C GLN A 289 -3.68 15.37 19.54
N LEU A 290 -4.21 16.48 20.06
CA LEU A 290 -3.89 17.82 19.59
C LEU A 290 -2.77 18.43 20.45
N PRO A 291 -1.87 19.22 19.86
CA PRO A 291 -0.96 20.06 20.63
C PRO A 291 -1.73 21.20 21.32
N SER A 292 -1.04 21.94 22.19
CA SER A 292 -1.57 23.19 22.74
C SER A 292 -1.65 24.23 21.61
N LEU A 293 -2.86 24.54 21.18
CA LEU A 293 -3.20 25.45 20.10
C LEU A 293 -3.90 26.70 20.66
N GLU A 294 -3.72 27.83 20.03
CA GLU A 294 -4.47 29.03 20.43
C GLU A 294 -5.96 28.89 20.08
N GLU A 295 -6.82 29.54 20.87
CA GLU A 295 -8.26 29.55 20.59
C GLU A 295 -8.54 30.18 19.23
N GLY A 296 -9.45 29.57 18.46
CA GLY A 296 -9.81 30.07 17.13
C GLY A 296 -10.48 29.03 16.25
N ASN A 297 -10.81 29.46 15.02
CA ASN A 297 -11.30 28.58 13.98
C ASN A 297 -10.12 28.17 13.08
N TYR A 298 -9.89 26.87 12.95
CA TYR A 298 -8.86 26.29 12.10
C TYR A 298 -9.50 25.63 10.90
N SER A 299 -8.89 25.76 9.74
CA SER A 299 -9.21 24.91 8.59
C SER A 299 -8.56 23.55 8.76
N LEU A 300 -9.36 22.49 8.64
CA LEU A 300 -8.94 21.10 8.73
C LEU A 300 -8.77 20.50 7.33
N SER A 301 -7.59 19.96 7.07
CA SER A 301 -7.29 19.18 5.86
C SER A 301 -6.73 17.80 6.21
N VAL A 302 -6.93 16.83 5.31
CA VAL A 302 -6.48 15.44 5.45
C VAL A 302 -5.59 15.07 4.28
N GLY A 303 -4.53 14.29 4.51
CA GLY A 303 -3.72 13.69 3.47
C GLY A 303 -3.27 12.27 3.83
N ILE A 304 -2.94 11.49 2.81
CA ILE A 304 -2.34 10.15 2.94
C ILE A 304 -0.93 10.22 2.37
N PHE A 305 0.05 9.62 3.06
CA PHE A 305 1.46 9.71 2.71
C PHE A 305 2.14 8.36 2.85
N HIS A 306 3.14 8.09 2.02
CA HIS A 306 4.07 6.98 2.25
C HIS A 306 4.98 7.27 3.46
N LYS A 307 5.71 6.25 3.94
CA LYS A 307 6.67 6.42 5.06
C LYS A 307 7.73 7.50 4.82
N ASN A 308 8.13 7.73 3.58
CA ASN A 308 9.08 8.76 3.15
C ASN A 308 8.42 10.14 2.90
N ASP A 309 7.18 10.33 3.36
CA ASP A 309 6.40 11.56 3.21
C ASP A 309 6.03 11.96 1.78
N LEU A 310 6.17 11.04 0.82
CA LEU A 310 5.60 11.22 -0.52
C LEU A 310 4.06 11.16 -0.44
N PRO A 311 3.31 12.16 -0.96
CA PRO A 311 1.85 12.17 -0.88
C PRO A 311 1.21 11.12 -1.79
N VAL A 312 0.16 10.50 -1.29
CA VAL A 312 -0.75 9.65 -2.06
C VAL A 312 -1.94 10.48 -2.51
N SER A 313 -2.12 10.56 -3.82
CA SER A 313 -3.27 11.20 -4.44
C SER A 313 -4.52 10.34 -4.22
N MET A 314 -5.42 10.79 -3.36
CA MET A 314 -6.71 10.17 -3.15
C MET A 314 -7.61 10.36 -4.38
N GLY A 315 -8.52 9.41 -4.62
CA GLY A 315 -9.55 9.49 -5.66
C GLY A 315 -10.69 10.45 -5.33
N ILE A 316 -10.37 11.65 -4.84
CA ILE A 316 -11.35 12.69 -4.50
C ILE A 316 -10.91 14.03 -5.09
N ASP A 317 -11.89 14.91 -5.35
CA ASP A 317 -11.62 16.26 -5.81
C ASP A 317 -11.04 17.15 -4.68
N GLY A 318 -10.45 18.29 -5.05
CA GLY A 318 -9.93 19.30 -4.11
C GLY A 318 -8.51 19.04 -3.62
N LYS A 319 -7.70 18.30 -4.40
CA LYS A 319 -6.28 18.10 -4.11
C LYS A 319 -5.53 19.43 -4.06
N GLN A 320 -4.81 19.66 -2.98
CA GLN A 320 -3.88 20.78 -2.84
C GLN A 320 -2.46 20.37 -3.28
N ASN A 321 -1.61 21.35 -3.59
CA ASN A 321 -0.25 21.12 -4.09
C ASN A 321 0.65 20.34 -3.11
N ASP A 322 0.32 20.37 -1.83
CA ASP A 322 1.06 19.69 -0.75
C ASP A 322 0.50 18.29 -0.41
N GLY A 323 -0.44 17.78 -1.20
CA GLY A 323 -1.04 16.45 -1.01
C GLY A 323 -2.17 16.39 0.02
N PHE A 324 -2.54 17.52 0.62
CA PHE A 324 -3.70 17.60 1.50
C PHE A 324 -4.98 17.96 0.75
N TYR A 325 -6.12 17.67 1.38
CA TYR A 325 -7.46 17.94 0.87
C TYR A 325 -8.23 18.66 1.97
N LYS A 326 -8.76 19.85 1.68
CA LYS A 326 -9.53 20.63 2.66
C LYS A 326 -10.86 19.93 2.93
N MET A 327 -11.14 19.64 4.19
CA MET A 327 -12.36 18.95 4.60
C MET A 327 -13.39 19.90 5.19
N GLY A 328 -12.95 20.92 5.93
CA GLY A 328 -13.83 21.88 6.57
C GLY A 328 -13.09 22.68 7.62
N ASP A 329 -13.81 23.14 8.62
CA ASP A 329 -13.26 23.91 9.73
C ASP A 329 -13.56 23.26 11.07
N ILE A 330 -12.75 23.54 12.07
CA ILE A 330 -12.89 23.09 13.46
C ILE A 330 -12.62 24.27 14.39
N ARG A 331 -13.40 24.39 15.47
CA ARG A 331 -13.17 25.42 16.50
C ARG A 331 -12.40 24.81 17.66
N ILE A 332 -11.32 25.47 18.03
CA ILE A 332 -10.50 25.11 19.18
C ILE A 332 -10.69 26.19 20.23
N ASP A 333 -10.94 25.79 21.48
CA ASP A 333 -11.06 26.69 22.62
C ASP A 333 -10.43 26.06 23.88
N TYR A 334 -10.41 26.79 25.01
CA TYR A 334 -9.85 26.30 26.27
C TYR A 334 -10.86 25.56 27.16
N VAL A 335 -12.09 25.31 26.68
CA VAL A 335 -13.10 24.58 27.45
C VAL A 335 -12.66 23.12 27.52
N ASN A 336 -12.48 22.59 28.73
CA ASN A 336 -12.11 21.19 28.93
C ASN A 336 -13.24 20.26 28.42
N ARG A 337 -12.89 19.36 27.50
CA ARG A 337 -13.74 18.31 26.94
C ARG A 337 -13.07 16.94 27.07
N ASP A 338 -12.61 16.59 28.26
CA ASP A 338 -11.97 15.31 28.56
C ASP A 338 -12.86 14.09 28.21
N ASN A 339 -14.19 14.28 28.21
CA ASN A 339 -15.14 13.29 27.73
C ASN A 339 -14.94 12.88 26.26
N LEU A 340 -14.26 13.70 25.45
CA LEU A 340 -13.96 13.35 24.05
C LEU A 340 -12.97 12.19 23.91
N LYS A 341 -12.14 11.93 24.93
CA LYS A 341 -11.12 10.85 24.91
C LYS A 341 -11.71 9.46 24.74
N ASN A 342 -12.91 9.25 25.28
CA ASN A 342 -13.57 7.95 25.32
C ASN A 342 -14.89 7.95 24.52
N VAL A 343 -15.01 8.82 23.51
CA VAL A 343 -16.24 8.98 22.73
C VAL A 343 -16.64 7.69 22.03
N TRP A 344 -15.69 6.97 21.45
CA TRP A 344 -16.00 5.73 20.72
C TRP A 344 -16.48 4.58 21.61
N GLU A 345 -16.26 4.66 22.92
CA GLU A 345 -16.77 3.66 23.88
C GLU A 345 -18.25 3.87 24.19
N ASN A 346 -18.72 5.13 24.14
CA ASN A 346 -20.01 5.53 24.71
C ASN A 346 -20.95 6.18 23.69
N TYR A 347 -20.46 6.49 22.48
CA TYR A 347 -21.21 7.28 21.51
C TYR A 347 -20.83 6.94 20.06
N TYR A 348 -21.83 6.45 19.32
CA TYR A 348 -21.77 6.34 17.87
C TYR A 348 -22.67 7.43 17.26
N PRO A 349 -22.09 8.46 16.63
CA PRO A 349 -22.86 9.59 16.06
C PRO A 349 -23.84 9.21 14.94
N GLU A 350 -23.84 7.96 14.51
CA GLU A 350 -24.74 7.45 13.47
C GLU A 350 -25.77 6.46 14.00
N GLY A 351 -25.81 6.25 15.32
CA GLY A 351 -26.52 5.14 15.92
C GLY A 351 -25.76 3.83 15.70
N TYR A 352 -25.75 2.99 16.73
CA TYR A 352 -25.49 1.57 16.53
C TYR A 352 -26.70 1.03 15.76
N TYR A 353 -26.50 0.30 14.66
CA TYR A 353 -27.42 -0.79 14.33
C TYR A 353 -26.85 -1.99 15.09
N PRO A 354 -27.42 -2.37 16.25
CA PRO A 354 -27.17 -3.71 16.71
C PRO A 354 -27.72 -4.61 15.61
N LEU A 355 -26.89 -5.47 15.03
CA LEU A 355 -27.36 -6.77 14.53
C LEU A 355 -27.77 -7.64 15.74
N GLU A 356 -28.50 -7.06 16.70
CA GLU A 356 -29.29 -7.87 17.61
C GLU A 356 -30.44 -8.35 16.75
N ASP A 357 -30.51 -9.66 16.54
CA ASP A 357 -31.72 -10.29 16.07
C ASP A 357 -32.90 -9.67 16.83
N PRO A 358 -33.97 -9.23 16.14
CA PRO A 358 -35.13 -8.71 16.82
C PRO A 358 -35.54 -9.73 17.87
N LYS A 359 -35.54 -9.31 19.15
CA LYS A 359 -36.00 -10.16 20.25
C LYS A 359 -37.36 -10.70 19.84
N ARG A 360 -37.49 -12.04 19.78
CA ARG A 360 -38.76 -12.68 19.44
C ARG A 360 -39.85 -12.03 20.31
N PRO A 361 -40.97 -11.61 19.72
CA PRO A 361 -42.05 -11.03 20.50
C PRO A 361 -42.42 -12.01 21.61
N GLU A 362 -42.51 -11.48 22.84
CA GLU A 362 -43.00 -12.27 23.97
C GLU A 362 -44.38 -12.80 23.60
N VAL A 363 -44.54 -14.12 23.73
CA VAL A 363 -45.82 -14.78 23.51
C VAL A 363 -46.77 -14.26 24.59
N GLN A 364 -47.72 -13.42 24.19
CA GLN A 364 -48.84 -13.00 25.03
C GLN A 364 -49.79 -14.17 25.29
#